data_AF-A0A7L1FX07-F1
#
_entry.id   AF-A0A7L1FX07-F1
#
_cell.length_a   1.000
_cell.length_b   1.000
_cell.length_c   1.000
_cell.angle_alpha   90.00
_cell.angle_beta   90.00
_cell.angle_gamma   90.00
#
_symmetry.space_group_name_H-M   'P 1'
#
loop_
_entity.id
_entity.type
_entity.pdbx_description
1 polymer ?
#
loop_
_entity_poly.entity_id
_entity_poly.type
_entity_poly.pdbx_seq_one_letter_code
_entity_poly.pdbx_strand_id
1 'polypeptide(L)'
;APPGHTQDGSQDTSFRWQCVDQPIGKLLFRRFLEGAPQFAAAGALWSEIEAFEQCEDTEREESAKKLRSRFFTPGGSEHCGFLSASA
;
A
#
# COMPACT_ATOMS: atom_id res chain seq x y z
N ALA A 1 33.21 -11.16 14.64
CA ALA A 1 32.85 -10.47 13.39
C ALA A 1 31.38 -10.73 13.12
N PRO A 2 30.55 -9.73 12.78
CA PRO A 2 29.18 -10.00 12.38
C PRO A 2 29.22 -10.82 11.09
N PRO A 3 28.28 -11.75 10.87
CA PRO A 3 28.23 -12.51 9.63
C PRO A 3 27.93 -11.52 8.50
N GLY A 4 28.93 -11.32 7.65
CA GLY A 4 28.82 -10.54 6.43
C GLY A 4 27.78 -11.15 5.52
N HIS A 5 27.00 -10.28 4.89
CA HIS A 5 26.12 -10.61 3.78
C HIS A 5 26.86 -11.52 2.79
N THR A 6 26.41 -12.77 2.69
CA THR A 6 26.73 -13.63 1.56
C THR A 6 26.13 -12.99 0.32
N GLN A 7 26.98 -12.35 -0.48
CA GLN A 7 26.67 -11.92 -1.83
C GLN A 7 26.58 -13.18 -2.71
N ASP A 8 25.40 -13.78 -2.72
CA ASP A 8 24.99 -14.70 -3.77
C ASP A 8 24.31 -13.87 -4.88
N GLY A 9 24.60 -14.16 -6.14
CA GLY A 9 24.05 -13.46 -7.32
C GLY A 9 22.55 -13.67 -7.53
N SER A 10 21.86 -14.25 -6.56
CA SER A 10 20.41 -14.40 -6.51
C SER A 10 19.78 -13.11 -5.99
N GLN A 11 19.31 -12.24 -6.89
CA GLN A 11 18.42 -11.15 -6.49
C GLN A 11 17.20 -11.75 -5.78
N ASP A 12 16.88 -11.30 -4.57
CA ASP A 12 15.65 -11.68 -3.89
C ASP A 12 14.46 -11.26 -4.77
N THR A 13 13.76 -12.24 -5.33
CA THR A 13 12.63 -11.98 -6.23
C THR A 13 11.30 -11.88 -5.48
N SER A 14 11.29 -11.85 -4.15
CA SER A 14 10.06 -11.74 -3.39
C SER A 14 9.34 -10.41 -3.65
N PHE A 15 8.01 -10.45 -3.65
CA PHE A 15 7.18 -9.25 -3.78
C PHE A 15 7.51 -8.22 -2.69
N ARG A 16 7.70 -8.70 -1.44
CA ARG A 16 8.00 -7.84 -0.31
C ARG A 16 9.28 -7.04 -0.56
N TRP A 17 10.36 -7.71 -0.96
CA TRP A 17 11.61 -7.04 -1.27
C TRP A 17 11.47 -6.08 -2.46
N GLN A 18 10.98 -6.57 -3.60
CA GLN A 18 10.95 -5.78 -4.83
C GLN A 18 9.96 -4.61 -4.80
N CYS A 19 8.77 -4.80 -4.22
CA CYS A 19 7.66 -3.84 -4.38
C CYS A 19 7.33 -3.06 -3.10
N VAL A 20 7.92 -3.40 -1.96
CA VAL A 20 7.63 -2.73 -0.68
C VAL A 20 8.89 -2.16 -0.04
N ASP A 21 9.93 -2.97 0.11
CA ASP A 21 11.12 -2.56 0.86
C ASP A 21 12.13 -1.79 -0.02
N GLN A 22 12.25 -2.13 -1.31
CA GLN A 22 13.06 -1.38 -2.27
C GLN A 22 12.37 -0.07 -2.70
N PRO A 23 12.93 1.12 -2.44
CA PRO A 23 12.24 2.39 -2.70
C PRO A 23 11.86 2.62 -4.17
N ILE A 24 12.78 2.30 -5.09
CA ILE A 24 12.54 2.43 -6.53
C ILE A 24 11.49 1.42 -6.99
N GLY A 25 11.60 0.18 -6.52
CA GLY A 25 10.65 -0.86 -6.89
C GLY A 25 9.23 -0.59 -6.36
N LYS A 26 9.12 -0.07 -5.13
CA LYS A 26 7.85 0.45 -4.58
C LYS A 26 7.29 1.60 -5.40
N LEU A 27 8.11 2.56 -5.82
CA LEU A 27 7.68 3.66 -6.69
C LEU A 27 7.13 3.15 -8.03
N LEU A 28 7.85 2.23 -8.68
CA LEU A 28 7.42 1.63 -9.95
C LEU A 28 6.12 0.83 -9.78
N PHE A 29 6.01 0.06 -8.69
CA PHE A 29 4.82 -0.72 -8.42
C PHE A 29 3.59 0.17 -8.13
N ARG A 30 3.75 1.28 -7.39
CA ARG A 30 2.67 2.26 -7.19
C ARG A 30 2.17 2.85 -8.52
N ARG A 31 3.09 3.23 -9.41
CA ARG A 31 2.73 3.71 -10.76
C ARG A 31 1.99 2.65 -11.58
N PHE A 32 2.39 1.39 -11.44
CA PHE A 32 1.67 0.27 -12.05
C PHE A 32 0.24 0.15 -11.51
N LEU A 33 0.04 0.26 -10.19
CA LEU A 33 -1.30 0.23 -9.58
C LEU A 33 -2.17 1.40 -10.05
N GLU A 34 -1.60 2.59 -10.15
CA GLU A 34 -2.28 3.81 -10.63
C GLU A 34 -2.69 3.71 -12.12
N GLY A 35 -1.87 3.04 -12.94
CA GLY A 35 -2.12 2.89 -14.39
C GLY A 35 -3.13 1.81 -14.75
N ALA A 36 -3.56 0.98 -13.80
CA ALA A 36 -4.41 -0.18 -14.03
C ALA A 36 -5.75 -0.02 -13.28
N PRO A 37 -6.89 0.19 -13.96
CA PRO A 37 -8.18 0.47 -13.31
C PRO A 37 -8.60 -0.56 -12.27
N GLN A 38 -8.26 -1.84 -12.47
CA GLN A 38 -8.57 -2.92 -11.53
C GLN A 38 -7.77 -2.86 -10.21
N PHE A 39 -6.66 -2.11 -10.20
CA PHE A 39 -5.78 -1.96 -9.03
C PHE A 39 -5.79 -0.54 -8.45
N ALA A 40 -6.38 0.43 -9.16
CA ALA A 40 -6.39 1.83 -8.78
C ALA A 40 -6.90 2.05 -7.34
N ALA A 41 -8.00 1.39 -6.95
CA ALA A 41 -8.55 1.51 -5.59
C ALA A 41 -7.58 0.98 -4.51
N ALA A 42 -6.87 -0.12 -4.78
CA ALA A 42 -5.87 -0.67 -3.84
C ALA A 42 -4.64 0.24 -3.72
N GLY A 43 -4.16 0.80 -4.85
CA GLY A 43 -3.06 1.76 -4.86
C GLY A 43 -3.42 3.07 -4.14
N ALA A 44 -4.64 3.56 -4.32
CA ALA A 44 -5.16 4.73 -3.61
C ALA A 44 -5.28 4.46 -2.11
N LEU A 45 -5.86 3.32 -1.70
CA LEU A 45 -5.95 2.96 -0.28
C LEU A 45 -4.56 2.91 0.39
N TRP A 46 -3.59 2.25 -0.25
CA TRP A 46 -2.24 2.16 0.30
C TRP A 46 -1.62 3.56 0.48
N SER A 47 -1.77 4.42 -0.51
CA SER A 47 -1.29 5.81 -0.44
C SER A 47 -1.91 6.59 0.73
N GLU A 48 -3.21 6.42 0.96
CA GLU A 48 -3.95 7.10 2.02
C GLU A 48 -3.63 6.54 3.40
N ILE A 49 -3.35 5.23 3.53
CA ILE A 49 -2.86 4.64 4.79
C ILE A 49 -1.49 5.22 5.17
N GLU A 50 -0.56 5.31 4.21
CA GLU A 50 0.75 5.90 4.48
C GLU A 50 0.65 7.38 4.86
N ALA A 51 -0.24 8.14 4.21
CA ALA A 51 -0.52 9.51 4.58
C ALA A 51 -1.13 9.60 6.00
N PHE A 52 -2.05 8.70 6.33
CA PHE A 52 -2.68 8.61 7.65
C PHE A 52 -1.68 8.28 8.77
N GLU A 53 -0.70 7.42 8.51
CA GLU A 53 0.39 7.14 9.45
C GLU A 53 1.24 8.39 9.77
N GLN A 54 1.26 9.37 8.86
CA GLN A 54 1.94 10.65 9.05
C GLN A 54 0.99 11.78 9.53
N CYS A 55 -0.29 11.50 9.77
CA CYS A 55 -1.23 12.51 10.25
C CYS A 55 -0.96 12.90 11.70
N GLU A 56 -1.04 14.20 11.97
CA GLU A 56 -1.07 14.77 13.31
C GLU A 56 -2.27 14.26 14.10
N ASP A 57 -2.13 14.21 15.43
CA ASP A 57 -3.17 13.71 16.34
C ASP A 57 -4.50 14.47 16.17
N THR A 58 -4.43 15.77 15.89
CA THR A 58 -5.59 16.65 15.69
C THR A 58 -6.39 16.33 14.43
N GLU A 59 -5.75 15.74 13.42
CA GLU A 59 -6.38 15.42 12.13
C GLU A 59 -6.75 13.94 12.00
N ARG A 60 -6.19 13.09 12.87
CA ARG A 60 -6.30 11.63 12.78
C ARG A 60 -7.75 11.13 12.80
N GLU A 61 -8.63 11.70 13.62
CA GLU A 61 -10.03 11.25 13.65
C GLU A 61 -10.74 11.51 12.31
N GLU A 62 -10.54 12.68 11.72
CA GLU A 62 -11.14 13.04 10.44
C GLU A 62 -10.58 12.19 9.30
N SER A 63 -9.26 12.02 9.25
CA SER A 63 -8.58 11.18 8.25
C SER A 63 -9.05 9.72 8.33
N ALA A 64 -9.24 9.17 9.53
CA ALA A 64 -9.77 7.82 9.72
C ALA A 64 -11.22 7.69 9.19
N LYS A 65 -12.07 8.70 9.43
CA LYS A 65 -13.44 8.72 8.90
C LYS A 65 -13.46 8.74 7.37
N LYS A 66 -12.60 9.57 6.75
CA LYS A 66 -12.43 9.64 5.29
C LYS A 66 -11.98 8.33 4.69
N LEU A 67 -10.96 7.69 5.27
CA LEU A 67 -10.50 6.35 4.87
C LEU A 67 -11.65 5.33 4.90
N ARG A 68 -12.40 5.29 6.01
CA ARG A 68 -13.51 4.34 6.20
C ARG A 68 -14.63 4.52 5.17
N SER A 69 -15.08 5.75 4.94
CA SER A 69 -16.18 6.01 4.01
C SER A 69 -15.78 5.77 2.55
N ARG A 70 -14.53 6.09 2.19
CA ARG A 70 -14.02 5.97 0.82
C ARG A 70 -13.71 4.52 0.42
N PHE A 71 -13.02 3.76 1.28
CA PHE A 71 -12.44 2.46 0.90
C PHE A 71 -13.08 1.25 1.57
N PHE A 72 -13.61 1.38 2.80
CA PHE A 72 -14.09 0.23 3.59
C PHE A 72 -15.61 0.08 3.60
N THR A 73 -16.34 1.07 3.08
CA THR A 73 -17.81 1.07 3.09
C THR A 73 -18.33 0.62 1.73
N PRO A 74 -19.21 -0.40 1.65
CA PRO A 74 -19.88 -0.75 0.40
C PRO A 74 -20.60 0.46 -0.21
N GLY A 75 -20.33 0.75 -1.49
CA GLY A 75 -20.85 1.94 -2.17
C GLY A 75 -19.98 3.21 -2.01
N GLY A 76 -18.87 3.14 -1.27
CA GLY A 76 -17.83 4.17 -1.29
C GLY A 76 -17.18 4.30 -2.68
N SER A 77 -16.66 5.49 -3.01
CA SER A 77 -16.14 5.80 -4.36
C SER A 77 -15.02 4.88 -4.82
N GLU A 78 -14.22 4.36 -3.89
CA GLU A 78 -13.11 3.43 -4.13
C GLU A 78 -13.22 2.22 -3.20
N HIS A 79 -14.44 1.73 -2.99
CA HIS A 79 -14.69 0.58 -2.13
C HIS A 79 -13.80 -0.62 -2.50
N CYS A 80 -12.97 -1.03 -1.56
CA CYS A 80 -12.00 -2.12 -1.70
C CYS A 80 -12.66 -3.46 -1.35
N GLY A 81 -13.48 -3.99 -2.27
CA GLY A 81 -14.23 -5.23 -2.06
C GLY A 81 -13.37 -6.47 -1.76
N PHE A 82 -12.09 -6.46 -2.18
CA PHE A 82 -11.12 -7.52 -1.89
C PHE A 82 -10.77 -7.65 -0.39
N LEU A 83 -11.14 -6.67 0.45
CA LEU A 83 -10.96 -6.69 1.90
C LEU A 83 -12.11 -7.38 2.64
N SER A 84 -13.21 -7.70 1.94
CA SER A 84 -14.32 -8.43 2.55
C SER A 84 -13.85 -9.82 3.02
N ALA A 85 -14.30 -10.25 4.19
CA ALA A 85 -13.92 -11.51 4.84
C ALA A 85 -14.37 -12.80 4.09
N SER A 86 -14.80 -12.69 2.84
CA SER A 86 -15.30 -13.80 2.01
C SER A 86 -14.41 -14.07 0.80
N ALA A 87 -13.10 -14.05 0.99
CA ALA A 87 -12.15 -14.68 0.07
C ALA A 87 -12.19 -16.20 0.21
#